data_AF-A0A8T6LGS9-F1
#
_entry.id   AF-A0A8T6LGS9-F1
#
_cell.length_a   1.000
_cell.length_b   1.000
_cell.length_c   1.000
_cell.angle_alpha   90.00
_cell.angle_beta   90.00
_cell.angle_gamma   90.00
#
_symmetry.space_group_name_H-M   'P 1'
#
loop_
_entity.id
_entity.type
_entity.pdbx_description
1 polymer ?
#
loop_
_entity_poly.entity_id
_entity_poly.type
_entity_poly.pdbx_seq_one_letter_code
_entity_poly.pdbx_strand_id
1 'polypeptide(L)'
;ESAIREIIGKNQMDYILGEGRSDIAQRTEDLIQQTLDDYGTGIGVTQVNLRDANYPQQVEAAVQDAIKAREDKERLAFEAEAYANDVVPRARGEAARRIQDAEAYKAEVIANAEGEAQRFEKLLAEYQKAPEVTRDRLYIEALEELYGDSSKVLMDAEGSGNLLYLPLDQLIRRGAGSGQSPTASTDGSSLVTERDEARRRRGGPGS
;
A
#
# COMPACT_ATOMS: atom_id res chain seq x y z
N GLU A 1 56.19 7.03 16.76
CA GLU A 1 54.99 6.89 17.62
C GLU A 1 54.32 8.23 17.96
N SER A 2 55.05 9.30 18.29
CA SER A 2 54.45 10.63 18.61
C SER A 2 53.62 11.27 17.49
N ALA A 3 54.01 11.10 16.22
CA ALA A 3 53.31 11.69 15.07
C ALA A 3 51.86 11.18 14.90
N ILE A 4 51.62 9.90 15.19
CA ILE A 4 50.30 9.27 15.09
C ILE A 4 49.37 9.80 16.21
N ARG A 5 49.92 10.02 17.41
CA ARG A 5 49.14 10.45 18.58
C ARG A 5 48.65 11.89 18.48
N GLU A 6 49.39 12.78 17.80
CA GLU A 6 48.99 14.18 17.63
C GLU A 6 47.82 14.36 16.63
N ILE A 7 47.82 13.59 15.54
CA ILE A 7 46.77 13.66 14.50
C ILE A 7 45.44 13.07 15.01
N ILE A 8 45.50 12.03 15.85
CA ILE A 8 44.33 11.38 16.46
C ILE A 8 43.65 12.30 17.48
N GLY A 9 44.40 13.14 18.19
CA GLY A 9 43.85 14.05 19.23
C GLY A 9 43.14 15.30 18.68
N LYS A 10 43.38 15.69 17.42
CA LYS A 10 42.80 16.89 16.81
C LYS A 10 41.48 16.63 16.07
N ASN A 11 41.07 15.37 15.89
CA ASN A 11 39.85 14.99 15.16
C ASN A 11 38.81 14.37 16.11
N GLN A 12 37.52 14.63 15.87
CA GLN A 12 36.44 13.95 16.58
C GLN A 12 36.45 12.45 16.25
N MET A 13 36.28 11.58 17.26
CA MET A 13 36.38 10.14 17.06
C MET A 13 35.43 9.61 15.97
N ASP A 14 34.24 10.19 15.83
CA ASP A 14 33.26 9.80 14.80
C ASP A 14 33.80 9.99 13.36
N TYR A 15 34.65 11.01 13.14
CA TYR A 15 35.31 11.27 11.86
C TYR A 15 36.40 10.24 11.53
N ILE A 16 37.11 9.73 12.54
CA ILE A 16 38.18 8.75 12.38
C ILE A 16 37.62 7.34 12.09
N LEU A 17 36.38 7.05 12.53
CA LEU A 17 35.75 5.76 12.29
C LEU A 17 34.93 5.68 10.98
N GLY A 18 34.49 6.82 10.43
CA GLY A 18 33.71 6.90 9.19
C GLY A 18 34.53 7.33 7.96
N GLU A 19 34.34 8.57 7.52
CA GLU A 19 34.86 9.14 6.26
C GLU A 19 36.33 9.61 6.33
N GLY A 20 36.83 10.00 7.49
CA GLY A 20 38.15 10.62 7.66
C GLY A 20 39.35 9.66 7.61
N ARG A 21 39.12 8.36 7.40
CA ARG A 21 40.19 7.34 7.41
C ARG A 21 41.17 7.51 6.25
N SER A 22 40.68 7.87 5.06
CA SER A 22 41.54 8.13 3.89
C SER A 22 42.41 9.36 4.12
N ASP A 23 41.80 10.44 4.59
CA ASP A 23 42.48 11.72 4.80
C ASP A 23 43.56 11.64 5.87
N ILE A 24 43.30 10.90 6.95
CA ILE A 24 44.26 10.67 8.02
C ILE A 24 45.40 9.77 7.55
N ALA A 25 45.11 8.72 6.77
CA ALA A 25 46.14 7.86 6.20
C ALA A 25 47.08 8.65 5.28
N GLN A 26 46.53 9.50 4.42
CA GLN A 26 47.29 10.32 3.47
C GLN A 26 48.19 11.35 4.17
N ARG A 27 47.65 12.08 5.17
CA ARG A 27 48.46 13.02 5.97
C ARG A 27 49.54 12.34 6.80
N THR A 28 49.28 11.10 7.23
CA THR A 28 50.26 10.30 7.98
C THR A 28 51.38 9.82 7.07
N GLU A 29 51.05 9.43 5.82
CA GLU A 29 52.01 9.08 4.79
C GLU A 29 52.95 10.26 4.47
N ASP A 30 52.38 11.44 4.21
CA ASP A 30 53.15 12.67 3.93
C ASP A 30 54.12 13.00 5.08
N LEU A 31 53.64 12.92 6.33
CA LEU A 31 54.45 13.26 7.50
C LEU A 31 55.57 12.25 7.75
N ILE A 32 55.31 10.96 7.53
CA ILE A 32 56.32 9.91 7.65
C ILE A 32 57.37 10.06 6.54
N GLN A 33 56.95 10.32 5.31
CA GLN A 33 57.86 10.54 4.18
C GLN A 33 58.78 11.75 4.45
N GLN A 34 58.20 12.87 4.87
CA GLN A 34 58.96 14.09 5.20
C GLN A 34 59.98 13.85 6.32
N THR A 35 59.62 13.07 7.34
CA THR A 35 60.53 12.71 8.44
C THR A 35 61.67 11.80 7.95
N LEU A 36 61.38 10.85 7.06
CA LEU A 36 62.38 9.91 6.52
C LEU A 36 63.37 10.58 5.55
N ASP A 37 62.89 11.59 4.80
CA ASP A 37 63.69 12.43 3.91
C ASP A 37 64.63 13.35 4.71
N ASP A 38 64.15 13.95 5.80
CA ASP A 38 64.97 14.75 6.73
C ASP A 38 66.10 13.93 7.38
N TYR A 39 65.86 12.64 7.65
CA TYR A 39 66.88 11.72 8.14
C TYR A 39 67.80 11.14 7.04
N GLY A 40 67.56 11.46 5.77
CA GLY A 40 68.40 11.03 4.64
C GLY A 40 68.42 9.51 4.42
N THR A 41 67.34 8.81 4.79
CA THR A 41 67.33 7.34 4.87
C THR A 41 67.22 6.62 3.52
N GLY A 42 66.78 7.32 2.47
CA GLY A 42 66.58 6.75 1.13
C GLY A 42 65.43 5.73 1.03
N ILE A 43 64.53 5.70 2.02
CA ILE A 43 63.38 4.80 2.08
C ILE A 43 62.13 5.55 1.61
N GLY A 44 61.42 4.99 0.62
CA GLY A 44 60.12 5.50 0.16
C GLY A 44 58.96 4.74 0.79
N VAL A 45 57.99 5.46 1.34
CA VAL A 45 56.73 4.90 1.84
C VAL A 45 55.78 4.71 0.65
N THR A 46 55.19 3.53 0.52
CA THR A 46 54.26 3.19 -0.58
C THR A 46 52.79 3.16 -0.18
N GLN A 47 52.49 2.81 1.08
CA GLN A 47 51.12 2.78 1.59
C GLN A 47 51.09 2.72 3.13
N VAL A 48 50.25 3.57 3.74
CA VAL A 48 49.97 3.53 5.19
C VAL A 48 48.61 2.87 5.44
N ASN A 49 48.62 1.72 6.12
CA ASN A 49 47.40 1.04 6.55
C ASN A 49 47.09 1.35 8.02
N LEU A 50 46.01 2.08 8.28
CA LEU A 50 45.52 2.35 9.63
C LEU A 50 44.80 1.11 10.18
N ARG A 51 45.40 0.45 11.19
CA ARG A 51 44.77 -0.70 11.87
C ARG A 51 43.44 -0.27 12.51
N ASP A 52 42.45 -1.15 12.47
CA ASP A 52 41.10 -0.87 12.97
C ASP A 52 41.11 -0.39 14.42
N ALA A 53 40.56 0.80 14.63
CA ALA A 53 40.33 1.36 15.95
C ALA A 53 39.04 0.74 16.51
N ASN A 54 39.19 -0.26 17.37
CA ASN A 54 38.06 -0.87 18.06
C ASN A 54 37.61 0.01 19.23
N TYR A 55 36.30 0.10 19.46
CA TYR A 55 35.77 0.73 20.66
C TYR A 55 36.18 -0.07 21.90
N PRO A 56 36.56 0.60 23.01
CA PRO A 56 36.72 -0.08 24.28
C PRO A 56 35.37 -0.62 24.75
N GLN A 57 35.34 -1.84 25.28
CA GLN A 57 34.10 -2.53 25.68
C GLN A 57 33.22 -1.73 26.66
N GLN A 58 33.79 -0.76 27.39
CA GLN A 58 33.04 0.08 28.32
C GLN A 58 32.13 1.10 27.62
N VAL A 59 32.34 1.44 26.34
CA VAL A 59 31.62 2.52 25.64
C VAL A 59 30.80 2.01 24.45
N GLU A 60 31.03 0.77 24.02
CA GLU A 60 30.35 0.16 22.88
C GLU A 60 28.81 0.17 23.01
N ALA A 61 28.28 -0.15 24.20
CA ALA A 61 26.84 -0.14 24.44
C ALA A 61 26.21 1.26 24.28
N ALA A 62 26.92 2.31 24.70
CA ALA A 62 26.42 3.69 24.59
C ALA A 62 26.48 4.22 23.14
N VAL A 63 27.50 3.81 22.37
CA VAL A 63 27.60 4.15 20.95
C VAL A 63 26.54 3.42 20.14
N GLN A 64 26.33 2.13 20.41
CA GLN A 64 25.28 1.34 19.75
C GLN A 64 23.89 1.91 20.03
N ASP A 65 23.62 2.35 21.27
CA ASP A 65 22.35 3.00 21.61
C ASP A 65 22.18 4.34 20.87
N ALA A 66 23.24 5.15 20.77
CA ALA A 66 23.20 6.41 20.02
C ALA A 66 22.97 6.21 18.52
N ILE A 67 23.62 5.22 17.90
CA ILE A 67 23.41 4.86 16.49
C ILE A 67 21.97 4.39 16.28
N LYS A 68 21.50 3.48 17.12
CA LYS A 68 20.12 2.97 17.05
C LYS A 68 19.09 4.10 17.17
N ALA A 69 19.28 5.02 18.11
CA ALA A 69 18.40 6.17 18.27
C ALA A 69 18.41 7.09 17.03
N ARG A 70 19.57 7.27 16.39
CA ARG A 70 19.69 8.05 15.15
C ARG A 70 18.96 7.36 13.99
N GLU A 71 19.17 6.06 13.81
CA GLU A 71 18.49 5.26 12.79
C GLU A 71 16.98 5.23 13.01
N ASP A 72 16.52 5.07 14.25
CA ASP A 72 15.10 5.13 14.57
C ASP A 72 14.48 6.49 14.26
N LYS A 73 15.20 7.59 14.52
CA LYS A 73 14.77 8.94 14.15
C LYS A 73 14.65 9.10 12.64
N GLU A 74 15.65 8.65 11.89
CA GLU A 74 15.65 8.72 10.43
C GLU A 74 14.51 7.87 9.84
N ARG A 75 14.34 6.64 10.34
CA ARG A 75 13.24 5.76 9.95
C ARG A 75 11.88 6.42 10.19
N LEU A 76 11.65 6.98 11.38
CA LEU A 76 10.38 7.66 11.69
C LEU A 76 10.15 8.91 10.83
N ALA A 77 11.21 9.64 10.48
CA ALA A 77 11.12 10.78 9.57
C ALA A 77 10.71 10.33 8.16
N PHE A 78 11.34 9.27 7.63
CA PHE A 78 10.98 8.71 6.32
C PHE A 78 9.55 8.12 6.31
N GLU A 79 9.13 7.45 7.37
CA GLU A 79 7.76 6.93 7.51
C GLU A 79 6.73 8.07 7.53
N ALA A 80 7.01 9.16 8.25
CA ALA A 80 6.13 10.33 8.29
C ALA A 80 6.05 11.04 6.93
N GLU A 81 7.17 11.18 6.23
CA GLU A 81 7.22 11.76 4.90
C GLU A 81 6.46 10.88 3.88
N ALA A 82 6.66 9.56 3.93
CA ALA A 82 5.90 8.62 3.11
C ALA A 82 4.39 8.70 3.39
N TYR A 83 4.00 8.79 4.67
CA TYR A 83 2.60 8.93 5.06
C TYR A 83 1.98 10.23 4.54
N ALA A 84 2.68 11.36 4.67
CA ALA A 84 2.22 12.65 4.14
C ALA A 84 2.08 12.61 2.60
N ASN A 85 3.05 12.00 1.94
CA ASN A 85 3.06 11.83 0.49
C ASN A 85 2.00 10.83 -0.02
N ASP A 86 1.48 9.94 0.81
CA ASP A 86 0.38 9.03 0.44
C ASP A 86 -1.00 9.64 0.72
N VAL A 87 -1.21 10.21 1.91
CA VAL A 87 -2.53 10.67 2.36
C VAL A 87 -3.02 11.87 1.55
N VAL A 88 -2.16 12.87 1.29
CA VAL A 88 -2.58 14.10 0.61
C VAL A 88 -2.99 13.85 -0.84
N PRO A 89 -2.22 13.12 -1.67
CA PRO A 89 -2.63 12.79 -3.03
C PRO A 89 -3.85 11.86 -3.08
N ARG A 90 -3.95 10.88 -2.17
CA ARG A 90 -5.10 9.98 -2.10
C ARG A 90 -6.39 10.74 -1.82
N ALA A 91 -6.39 11.60 -0.80
CA ALA A 91 -7.54 12.43 -0.46
C ALA A 91 -7.94 13.37 -1.60
N ARG A 92 -6.97 13.97 -2.30
CA ARG A 92 -7.23 14.79 -3.49
C ARG A 92 -7.84 13.97 -4.64
N GLY A 93 -7.33 12.76 -4.88
CA GLY A 93 -7.87 11.86 -5.89
C GLY A 93 -9.31 11.42 -5.58
N GLU A 94 -9.61 11.11 -4.33
CA GLU A 94 -10.97 10.78 -3.89
C GLU A 94 -11.93 11.97 -4.01
N ALA A 95 -11.47 13.18 -3.70
CA ALA A 95 -12.27 14.39 -3.86
C ALA A 95 -12.56 14.65 -5.35
N ALA A 96 -11.55 14.56 -6.21
CA ALA A 96 -11.70 14.72 -7.65
C ALA A 96 -12.66 13.66 -8.24
N ARG A 97 -12.53 12.40 -7.81
CA ARG A 97 -13.45 11.33 -8.22
C ARG A 97 -14.89 11.64 -7.82
N ARG A 98 -15.12 12.07 -6.57
CA ARG A 98 -16.47 12.44 -6.11
C ARG A 98 -17.08 13.58 -6.92
N ILE A 99 -16.30 14.56 -7.32
CA ILE A 99 -16.76 15.65 -8.18
C ILE A 99 -17.12 15.10 -9.57
N GLN A 100 -16.25 14.29 -10.16
CA GLN A 100 -16.49 13.66 -11.47
C GLN A 100 -17.72 12.76 -11.46
N ASP A 101 -17.92 11.96 -10.41
CA ASP A 101 -19.10 11.11 -10.25
C ASP A 101 -20.39 11.95 -10.17
N ALA A 102 -20.35 13.08 -9.44
CA ALA A 102 -21.48 14.00 -9.34
C ALA A 102 -21.76 14.71 -10.68
N GLU A 103 -20.73 15.11 -11.42
CA GLU A 103 -20.87 15.68 -12.77
C GLU A 103 -21.41 14.67 -13.77
N ALA A 104 -20.92 13.42 -13.71
CA ALA A 104 -21.41 12.32 -14.53
C ALA A 104 -22.88 12.02 -14.24
N TYR A 105 -23.28 11.91 -12.98
CA TYR A 105 -24.68 11.71 -12.59
C TYR A 105 -25.56 12.86 -13.07
N LYS A 106 -25.11 14.11 -12.91
CA LYS A 106 -25.84 15.27 -13.42
C LYS A 106 -26.03 15.19 -14.94
N ALA A 107 -24.97 14.86 -15.68
CA ALA A 107 -25.01 14.73 -17.12
C ALA A 107 -25.93 13.58 -17.57
N GLU A 108 -25.89 12.45 -16.87
CA GLU A 108 -26.79 11.30 -17.08
C GLU A 108 -28.25 11.69 -16.89
N VAL A 109 -28.59 12.37 -15.79
CA VAL A 109 -29.95 12.82 -15.52
C VAL A 109 -30.46 13.78 -16.59
N ILE A 110 -29.63 14.74 -17.02
CA ILE A 110 -29.98 15.68 -18.09
C ILE A 110 -30.19 14.94 -19.41
N ALA A 111 -29.26 14.07 -19.79
CA ALA A 111 -29.35 13.31 -21.05
C ALA A 111 -30.57 12.38 -21.08
N ASN A 112 -30.89 11.74 -19.96
CA ASN A 112 -32.08 10.91 -19.83
C ASN A 112 -33.36 11.76 -19.95
N ALA A 113 -33.43 12.90 -19.26
CA ALA A 113 -34.57 13.81 -19.35
C ALA A 113 -34.76 14.38 -20.76
N GLU A 114 -33.68 14.79 -21.43
CA GLU A 114 -33.72 15.25 -22.82
C GLU A 114 -34.14 14.13 -23.78
N GLY A 115 -33.63 12.91 -23.59
CA GLY A 115 -34.02 11.74 -24.36
C GLY A 115 -35.50 11.40 -24.18
N GLU A 116 -36.01 11.45 -22.95
CA GLU A 116 -37.42 11.26 -22.63
C GLU A 116 -38.31 12.34 -23.26
N ALA A 117 -37.92 13.61 -23.15
CA ALA A 117 -38.64 14.72 -23.76
C ALA A 117 -38.72 14.56 -25.28
N GLN A 118 -37.63 14.21 -25.93
CA GLN A 118 -37.61 13.95 -27.38
C GLN A 118 -38.47 12.74 -27.76
N ARG A 119 -38.48 11.67 -26.96
CA ARG A 119 -39.38 10.53 -27.17
C ARG A 119 -40.84 10.95 -27.05
N PHE A 120 -41.17 11.75 -26.03
CA PHE A 120 -42.51 12.26 -25.80
C PHE A 120 -42.98 13.17 -26.95
N GLU A 121 -42.16 14.10 -27.42
CA GLU A 121 -42.49 14.97 -28.55
C GLU A 121 -42.80 14.18 -29.82
N LYS A 122 -41.98 13.16 -30.13
CA LYS A 122 -42.22 12.26 -31.26
C LYS A 122 -43.53 11.50 -31.10
N LEU A 123 -43.80 10.98 -29.90
CA LEU A 123 -45.03 10.26 -29.60
C LEU A 123 -46.26 11.17 -29.71
N LEU A 124 -46.16 12.41 -29.22
CA LEU A 124 -47.24 13.40 -29.31
C LEU A 124 -47.58 13.73 -30.76
N ALA A 125 -46.56 13.90 -31.61
CA ALA A 125 -46.75 14.15 -33.04
C ALA A 125 -47.50 13.00 -33.74
N GLU A 126 -47.20 11.74 -33.39
CA GLU A 126 -47.93 10.58 -33.94
C GLU A 126 -49.32 10.44 -33.35
N TYR A 127 -49.49 10.70 -32.04
CA TYR A 127 -50.78 10.67 -31.37
C TYR A 127 -51.77 11.69 -31.96
N GLN A 128 -51.29 12.88 -32.34
CA GLN A 128 -52.09 13.90 -33.04
C GLN A 128 -52.59 13.42 -34.41
N LYS A 129 -51.85 12.55 -35.10
CA LYS A 129 -52.27 11.99 -36.40
C LYS A 129 -53.29 10.86 -36.23
N ALA A 130 -53.13 10.00 -35.24
CA ALA A 130 -53.97 8.81 -35.07
C ALA A 130 -54.14 8.42 -33.57
N PRO A 131 -55.08 9.03 -32.84
CA PRO A 131 -55.13 8.92 -31.38
C PRO A 131 -55.59 7.54 -30.85
N GLU A 132 -56.49 6.85 -31.54
CA GLU A 132 -57.03 5.55 -31.09
C GLU A 132 -55.94 4.46 -31.16
N VAL A 133 -55.30 4.29 -32.32
CA VAL A 133 -54.28 3.25 -32.53
C VAL A 133 -53.02 3.46 -31.68
N THR A 134 -52.64 4.72 -31.41
CA THR A 134 -51.47 5.01 -30.56
C THR A 134 -51.74 4.68 -29.09
N ARG A 135 -52.96 4.94 -28.58
CA ARG A 135 -53.35 4.54 -27.21
C ARG A 135 -53.36 3.03 -27.04
N ASP A 136 -53.97 2.33 -27.98
CA ASP A 136 -54.06 0.87 -27.92
C ASP A 136 -52.66 0.23 -27.98
N ARG A 137 -51.76 0.75 -28.82
CA ARG A 137 -50.36 0.32 -28.86
C ARG A 137 -49.66 0.57 -27.51
N LEU A 138 -49.72 1.78 -26.96
CA LEU A 138 -49.08 2.10 -25.67
C LEU A 138 -49.61 1.22 -24.53
N TYR A 139 -50.89 0.90 -24.54
CA TYR A 139 -51.50 0.01 -23.55
C TYR A 139 -50.98 -1.43 -23.68
N ILE A 140 -50.90 -1.96 -24.90
CA ILE A 140 -50.34 -3.29 -25.14
C ILE A 140 -48.86 -3.31 -24.77
N GLU A 141 -48.07 -2.31 -25.16
CA GLU A 141 -46.63 -2.21 -24.81
C GLU A 141 -46.43 -2.16 -23.28
N ALA A 142 -47.21 -1.36 -22.56
CA ALA A 142 -47.14 -1.28 -21.10
C ALA A 142 -47.56 -2.60 -20.42
N LEU A 143 -48.55 -3.31 -20.98
CA LEU A 143 -48.92 -4.63 -20.51
C LEU A 143 -47.83 -5.66 -20.83
N GLU A 144 -47.21 -5.61 -22.01
CA GLU A 144 -46.12 -6.51 -22.39
C GLU A 144 -44.91 -6.35 -21.47
N GLU A 145 -44.53 -5.12 -21.12
CA GLU A 145 -43.46 -4.83 -20.17
C GLU A 145 -43.81 -5.36 -18.75
N LEU A 146 -45.00 -5.03 -18.26
CA LEU A 146 -45.47 -5.47 -16.94
C LEU A 146 -45.58 -7.00 -16.85
N TYR A 147 -46.15 -7.65 -17.87
CA TYR A 147 -46.32 -9.09 -17.90
C TYR A 147 -45.01 -9.82 -18.24
N GLY A 148 -44.08 -9.18 -18.97
CA GLY A 148 -42.75 -9.70 -19.27
C GLY A 148 -41.85 -9.79 -18.04
N ASP A 149 -41.95 -8.80 -17.14
CA ASP A 149 -41.25 -8.81 -15.86
C ASP A 149 -41.99 -9.63 -14.77
N SER A 150 -43.28 -9.92 -14.96
CA SER A 150 -44.04 -10.77 -14.05
C SER A 150 -43.89 -12.26 -14.41
N SER A 151 -43.30 -13.05 -13.50
CA SER A 151 -43.29 -14.51 -13.65
C SER A 151 -44.68 -15.09 -13.34
N LYS A 152 -45.57 -15.17 -14.36
CA LYS A 152 -46.90 -15.77 -14.22
C LYS A 152 -46.81 -17.29 -14.33
N VAL A 153 -46.88 -17.98 -13.18
CA VAL A 153 -47.01 -19.44 -13.12
C VAL A 153 -48.50 -19.80 -13.13
N LEU A 154 -48.98 -20.39 -14.22
CA LEU A 154 -50.34 -20.94 -14.33
C LEU A 154 -50.37 -22.33 -13.67
N MET A 155 -51.15 -22.48 -12.60
CA MET A 155 -51.38 -23.75 -11.91
C MET A 155 -52.72 -24.32 -12.37
N ASP A 156 -52.71 -25.39 -13.17
CA ASP A 156 -53.93 -26.11 -13.56
C ASP A 156 -54.35 -27.01 -12.40
N ALA A 157 -55.42 -26.63 -11.69
CA ALA A 157 -55.90 -27.31 -10.49
C ALA A 157 -57.19 -28.08 -10.79
N GLU A 158 -57.11 -29.08 -11.65
CA GLU A 158 -58.19 -30.07 -11.82
C GLU A 158 -58.04 -31.29 -10.90
N GLY A 159 -57.08 -31.28 -9.96
CA GLY A 159 -56.91 -32.35 -8.99
C GLY A 159 -56.34 -31.86 -7.68
N SER A 160 -57.18 -31.90 -6.64
CA SER A 160 -56.85 -31.72 -5.22
C SER A 160 -55.48 -32.30 -4.83
N GLY A 161 -54.45 -31.46 -4.82
CA GLY A 161 -53.11 -31.78 -4.34
C GLY A 161 -52.36 -30.50 -3.97
N ASN A 162 -52.32 -30.19 -2.67
CA ASN A 162 -51.48 -29.15 -2.10
C ASN A 162 -50.02 -29.37 -2.52
N LEU A 163 -49.54 -28.60 -3.50
CA LEU A 163 -48.15 -28.60 -3.93
C LEU A 163 -47.46 -27.38 -3.32
N LEU A 164 -46.55 -27.67 -2.38
CA LEU A 164 -45.72 -26.71 -1.68
C LEU A 164 -44.76 -26.03 -2.67
N TYR A 165 -44.96 -24.72 -2.88
CA TYR A 165 -44.13 -23.88 -3.72
C TYR A 165 -42.75 -23.66 -3.06
N LEU A 166 -41.73 -24.33 -3.57
CA LEU A 166 -40.34 -24.02 -3.28
C LEU A 166 -39.77 -23.18 -4.44
N PRO A 167 -39.54 -21.86 -4.25
CA PRO A 167 -38.91 -21.03 -5.26
C PRO A 167 -37.43 -21.42 -5.41
N LEU A 168 -37.16 -22.40 -6.28
CA LEU A 168 -35.81 -22.87 -6.58
C LEU A 168 -34.94 -21.76 -7.17
N ASP A 169 -35.53 -20.79 -7.87
CA ASP A 169 -34.81 -19.68 -8.50
C ASP A 169 -34.18 -18.71 -7.48
N GLN A 170 -34.87 -18.43 -6.37
CA GLN A 170 -34.31 -17.63 -5.26
C GLN A 170 -33.17 -18.37 -4.54
N LEU A 171 -33.23 -19.70 -4.49
CA LEU A 171 -32.19 -20.51 -3.87
C LEU A 171 -30.93 -20.59 -4.75
N ILE A 172 -31.10 -20.66 -6.07
CA ILE A 172 -29.99 -20.69 -7.04
C ILE A 172 -29.29 -19.33 -7.13
N ARG A 173 -30.03 -18.20 -7.14
CA ARG A 173 -29.41 -16.86 -7.09
C ARG A 173 -28.58 -16.64 -5.82
N ARG A 174 -29.04 -17.16 -4.67
CA ARG A 174 -28.28 -17.11 -3.41
C ARG A 174 -27.05 -18.02 -3.42
N GLY A 175 -27.07 -19.13 -4.18
CA GLY A 175 -25.91 -20.01 -4.37
C GLY A 175 -24.88 -19.51 -5.39
N ALA A 176 -25.30 -18.73 -6.38
CA ALA A 176 -24.41 -18.21 -7.43
C ALA A 176 -23.67 -16.91 -7.03
N GLY A 177 -24.11 -16.20 -5.98
CA GLY A 177 -23.52 -14.94 -5.53
C GLY A 177 -22.29 -15.06 -4.60
N SER A 178 -21.91 -16.27 -4.17
CA SER A 178 -20.79 -16.49 -3.24
C SER A 178 -19.52 -17.04 -3.91
N GLY A 179 -19.39 -16.90 -5.24
CA GLY A 179 -18.36 -17.57 -6.03
C GLY A 179 -17.26 -16.69 -6.63
N GLN A 180 -17.11 -15.43 -6.23
CA GLN A 180 -16.03 -14.60 -6.80
C GLN A 180 -15.47 -13.58 -5.80
N SER A 181 -14.45 -14.01 -5.05
CA SER A 181 -13.38 -13.13 -4.55
C SER A 181 -12.05 -13.59 -5.15
N PRO A 182 -11.16 -12.67 -5.52
CA PRO A 182 -9.98 -12.95 -6.33
C PRO A 182 -8.91 -13.65 -5.50
N THR A 183 -8.34 -14.73 -6.03
CA THR A 183 -7.17 -15.39 -5.47
C THR A 183 -5.95 -14.48 -5.66
N ALA A 184 -5.60 -13.74 -4.61
CA ALA A 184 -4.24 -13.23 -4.46
C ALA A 184 -3.32 -14.42 -4.16
N SER A 185 -2.30 -14.56 -4.99
CA SER A 185 -1.22 -15.52 -4.89
C SER A 185 -0.45 -15.38 -3.58
N THR A 186 -0.50 -16.42 -2.74
CA THR A 186 0.49 -16.65 -1.68
C THR A 186 1.46 -17.69 -2.18
N ASP A 187 2.62 -17.22 -2.65
CA ASP A 187 3.84 -17.98 -2.76
C ASP A 187 4.83 -17.42 -1.72
N GLY A 188 5.54 -18.30 -1.00
CA GLY A 188 6.67 -17.90 -0.14
C GLY A 188 6.59 -18.24 1.35
N SER A 189 7.02 -19.46 1.67
CA SER A 189 8.10 -19.76 2.63
C SER A 189 7.91 -19.52 4.15
N SER A 190 7.68 -20.64 4.84
CA SER A 190 8.37 -21.17 6.04
C SER A 190 9.14 -20.25 7.01
N LEU A 191 9.01 -20.63 8.29
CA LEU A 191 9.77 -20.29 9.51
C LEU A 191 9.13 -19.23 10.42
N VAL A 192 8.55 -19.71 11.53
CA VAL A 192 8.66 -19.19 12.91
C VAL A 192 7.40 -19.61 13.69
N THR A 193 7.34 -20.86 14.15
CA THR A 193 6.52 -21.24 15.31
C THR A 193 7.15 -22.47 15.97
N GLU A 194 8.37 -22.29 16.49
CA GLU A 194 9.02 -23.28 17.36
C GLU A 194 9.93 -22.57 18.39
N ARG A 195 9.42 -21.51 19.04
CA ARG A 195 10.15 -20.83 20.12
C ARG A 195 9.35 -20.41 21.34
N ASP A 196 8.03 -20.67 21.40
CA ASP A 196 7.21 -20.15 22.52
C ASP A 196 6.74 -21.17 23.58
N GLU A 197 7.13 -22.45 23.48
CA GLU A 197 6.79 -23.43 24.52
C GLU A 197 7.88 -23.64 25.59
N ALA A 198 9.09 -23.09 25.43
CA ALA A 198 10.20 -23.36 26.35
C ALA A 198 10.31 -22.42 27.58
N ARG A 199 9.39 -21.44 27.76
CA ARG A 199 9.50 -20.45 28.85
C ARG A 199 8.55 -20.63 30.05
N ARG A 200 7.69 -21.66 30.06
CA ARG A 200 6.72 -21.88 31.16
C ARG A 200 7.09 -22.96 32.19
N ARG A 201 8.32 -23.53 32.16
CA ARG A 201 8.73 -24.56 33.14
C ARG A 201 10.19 -24.41 33.61
N ARG A 202 10.55 -23.31 34.30
CA ARG A 202 11.64 -23.34 35.30
C ARG A 202 11.62 -22.09 36.19
N GLY A 203 11.50 -22.28 37.50
CA GLY A 203 11.76 -21.26 38.51
C GLY A 203 10.72 -21.19 39.62
N GLY A 204 10.69 -22.21 40.50
CA GLY A 204 10.00 -22.14 41.79
C GLY A 204 10.77 -21.27 42.80
N PRO A 205 10.15 -20.95 43.95
CA PRO A 205 10.65 -19.99 44.93
C PRO A 205 11.66 -20.62 45.89
N GLY A 206 12.70 -19.86 46.26
CA GLY A 206 13.64 -20.23 47.32
C GLY A 206 13.80 -19.09 48.31
N SER A 207 13.31 -19.32 49.53
CA SER A 207 13.78 -18.75 50.79
C SER A 207 15.09 -19.41 51.21
#